data_AF-A0A7K3RNU0-F1
#
_entry.id   AF-A0A7K3RNU0-F1
#
_cell.length_a   1.000
_cell.length_b   1.000
_cell.length_c   1.000
_cell.angle_alpha   90.00
_cell.angle_beta   90.00
_cell.angle_gamma   90.00
#
_symmetry.space_group_name_H-M   'P 1'
#
loop_
_entity.id
_entity.type
_entity.pdbx_description
1 polymer ?
#
loop_
_entity_poly.entity_id
_entity_poly.type
_entity_poly.pdbx_seq_one_letter_code
_entity_poly.pdbx_strand_id
1 'polypeptide(L)'
;MDAAERRAGTASAGESGGTRLPPGDFGVVLATLRARRGWSVREVARRANVSEGQICNLESGLRNPSPAVAAACDAAFGADGELVELAGSGRRGTRDDSVVDSGPVIAGYERVLGELKGIGRSTGPRFVTASIKSIIRILTDSGQRAVGEQRAEIWLLASKFAEYTGWMAQEAGNSAEALRWTNLAVRWGADGGDETVAAYALTRKAFIAQHRGDTGAAIGFADQAARHPAAGPVIRAHAARRAALGHASRGDA
;
A
#
# COMPACT_ATOMS: atom_id res chain seq x y z
N MET A 1 49.53 -47.15 -52.67
CA MET A 1 49.44 -47.20 -51.19
C MET A 1 48.14 -46.50 -50.84
N ASP A 2 46.97 -47.12 -50.98
CA ASP A 2 46.46 -48.39 -50.42
C ASP A 2 45.84 -48.22 -49.02
N ALA A 3 44.76 -48.98 -48.83
CA ALA A 3 43.94 -49.27 -47.65
C ALA A 3 43.05 -48.12 -47.12
N ALA A 4 41.72 -48.14 -47.29
CA ALA A 4 40.72 -49.10 -46.81
C ALA A 4 40.37 -48.94 -45.32
N GLU A 5 39.09 -48.56 -45.13
CA GLU A 5 38.13 -49.23 -44.25
C GLU A 5 38.11 -49.00 -42.72
N ARG A 6 36.88 -48.64 -42.31
CA ARG A 6 36.06 -49.23 -41.23
C ARG A 6 36.07 -48.59 -39.83
N ARG A 7 34.84 -48.14 -39.51
CA ARG A 7 34.01 -48.43 -38.32
C ARG A 7 34.18 -47.59 -37.05
N ALA A 8 33.13 -46.81 -36.82
CA ALA A 8 32.22 -46.87 -35.67
C ALA A 8 32.82 -46.82 -34.25
N GLY A 9 32.54 -45.69 -33.58
CA GLY A 9 32.42 -45.55 -32.13
C GLY A 9 31.58 -44.30 -31.86
N THR A 10 30.28 -44.46 -31.59
CA THR A 10 29.65 -44.39 -30.26
C THR A 10 29.39 -42.98 -29.74
N ALA A 11 28.09 -42.66 -29.77
CA ALA A 11 27.29 -41.77 -28.93
C ALA A 11 27.93 -40.94 -27.81
N SER A 12 27.27 -39.78 -27.63
CA SER A 12 27.00 -39.05 -26.39
C SER A 12 27.99 -37.98 -25.95
N ALA A 13 27.64 -36.72 -26.23
CA ALA A 13 27.19 -35.76 -25.22
C ALA A 13 26.57 -34.60 -26.00
N GLY A 14 25.26 -34.35 -25.91
CA GLY A 14 24.75 -33.72 -24.70
C GLY A 14 25.34 -32.32 -24.57
N GLU A 15 25.25 -31.49 -25.60
CA GLU A 15 25.36 -30.04 -25.42
C GLU A 15 24.11 -29.57 -24.69
N SER A 16 24.06 -29.90 -23.40
CA SER A 16 23.31 -29.19 -22.39
C SER A 16 23.89 -27.79 -22.32
N GLY A 17 23.49 -26.95 -23.28
CA GLY A 17 23.64 -25.51 -23.20
C GLY A 17 22.81 -25.07 -22.01
N GLY A 18 23.44 -25.10 -20.83
CA GLY A 18 22.88 -24.59 -19.57
C GLY A 18 22.40 -23.17 -19.82
N THR A 19 21.12 -23.04 -20.14
CA THR A 19 20.52 -21.77 -20.49
C THR A 19 20.15 -21.16 -19.16
N ARG A 20 21.15 -20.56 -18.51
CA ARG A 20 20.97 -19.75 -17.31
C ARG A 20 19.72 -18.90 -17.52
N LEU A 21 18.69 -19.10 -16.68
CA LEU A 21 17.45 -18.33 -16.78
C LEU A 21 17.75 -16.83 -16.92
N PRO A 22 16.99 -16.09 -17.73
CA PRO A 22 17.10 -14.63 -17.77
C PRO A 22 16.84 -14.05 -16.37
N PRO A 23 17.46 -12.92 -16.00
CA PRO A 23 17.23 -12.29 -14.71
C PRO A 23 15.79 -11.75 -14.64
N GLY A 24 15.11 -11.95 -13.51
CA GLY A 24 13.76 -11.45 -13.27
C GLY A 24 12.98 -12.33 -12.30
N ASP A 25 11.78 -11.87 -11.93
CA ASP A 25 10.82 -12.70 -11.22
C ASP A 25 10.22 -13.78 -12.14
N PHE A 26 9.51 -14.74 -11.54
CA PHE A 26 8.94 -15.87 -12.27
C PHE A 26 8.08 -15.47 -13.49
N GLY A 27 7.31 -14.38 -13.38
CA GLY A 27 6.45 -13.90 -14.47
C GLY A 27 7.24 -13.34 -15.63
N VAL A 28 8.24 -12.50 -15.33
CA VAL A 28 9.17 -11.92 -16.31
C VAL A 28 9.98 -13.00 -17.02
N VAL A 29 10.46 -13.99 -16.27
CA VAL A 29 11.23 -15.11 -16.83
C VAL A 29 10.36 -15.97 -17.74
N LEU A 30 9.13 -16.29 -17.34
CA LEU A 30 8.19 -17.06 -18.15
C LEU A 30 7.85 -16.35 -19.46
N ALA A 31 7.56 -15.05 -19.41
CA ALA A 31 7.29 -14.23 -20.59
C ALA A 31 8.50 -14.17 -21.54
N THR A 32 9.71 -14.09 -20.98
CA THR A 32 10.97 -14.06 -21.75
C THR A 32 11.26 -15.39 -22.43
N LEU A 33 11.08 -16.51 -21.74
CA LEU A 33 11.25 -17.86 -22.31
C LEU A 33 10.22 -18.13 -23.41
N ARG A 34 8.97 -17.71 -23.18
CA ARG A 34 7.89 -17.80 -24.17
C ARG A 34 8.25 -17.02 -25.44
N ALA A 35 8.72 -15.77 -25.31
CA ALA A 35 9.14 -14.94 -26.43
C ALA A 35 10.34 -15.54 -27.20
N ARG A 36 11.35 -16.05 -26.49
CA ARG A 36 12.53 -16.69 -27.11
C ARG A 36 12.19 -17.93 -27.93
N ARG A 37 11.13 -18.66 -27.56
CA ARG A 37 10.64 -19.83 -28.31
C ARG A 37 9.55 -19.49 -29.34
N GLY A 38 9.15 -18.23 -29.45
CA GLY A 38 8.04 -17.80 -30.31
C GLY A 38 6.70 -18.42 -29.92
N TRP A 39 6.53 -18.81 -28.66
CA TRP A 39 5.29 -19.45 -28.20
C TRP A 39 4.23 -18.38 -27.84
N SER A 40 2.97 -18.67 -28.13
CA SER A 40 1.85 -17.87 -27.64
C SER A 40 1.49 -18.27 -26.20
N VAL A 41 0.76 -17.42 -25.48
CA VAL A 41 0.26 -17.72 -24.12
C VAL A 41 -0.57 -19.02 -24.13
N ARG A 42 -1.42 -19.21 -25.15
CA ARG A 42 -2.19 -20.43 -25.37
C ARG A 42 -1.32 -21.67 -25.53
N GLU A 43 -0.20 -21.51 -26.21
CA GLU A 43 0.69 -22.61 -26.50
C GLU A 43 1.51 -23.04 -25.26
N VAL A 44 1.88 -22.09 -24.40
CA VAL A 44 2.44 -22.39 -23.07
C VAL A 44 1.40 -23.08 -22.18
N ALA A 45 0.16 -22.56 -22.15
CA ALA A 45 -0.93 -23.12 -21.37
C ALA A 45 -1.22 -24.58 -21.75
N ARG A 46 -1.25 -24.87 -23.06
CA ARG A 46 -1.41 -26.23 -23.58
C ARG A 46 -0.28 -27.15 -23.17
N ARG A 47 0.98 -26.72 -23.27
CA ARG A 47 2.15 -27.54 -22.92
C ARG A 47 2.30 -27.79 -21.42
N ALA A 48 1.93 -26.81 -20.60
CA ALA A 48 1.95 -26.92 -19.14
C ALA A 48 0.63 -27.50 -18.57
N ASN A 49 -0.35 -27.85 -19.42
CA ASN A 49 -1.67 -28.34 -19.02
C ASN A 49 -2.37 -27.44 -17.98
N VAL A 50 -2.33 -26.13 -18.21
CA VAL A 50 -2.99 -25.09 -17.39
C VAL A 50 -3.83 -24.19 -18.29
N SER A 51 -4.67 -23.34 -17.69
CA SER A 51 -5.48 -22.39 -18.46
C SER A 51 -4.67 -21.19 -18.97
N GLU A 52 -5.10 -20.59 -20.09
CA GLU A 52 -4.46 -19.38 -20.64
C GLU A 52 -4.49 -18.21 -19.66
N GLY A 53 -5.60 -18.08 -18.91
CA GLY A 53 -5.73 -17.08 -17.85
C GLY A 53 -4.73 -17.30 -16.71
N GLN A 54 -4.33 -18.54 -16.40
CA GLN A 54 -3.28 -18.80 -15.41
C GLN A 54 -1.92 -18.34 -15.93
N ILE A 55 -1.57 -18.59 -17.19
CA ILE A 55 -0.31 -18.11 -17.77
C ILE A 55 -0.28 -16.58 -17.81
N CYS A 56 -1.36 -15.92 -18.25
CA CYS A 56 -1.45 -14.46 -18.29
C CYS A 56 -1.32 -13.82 -16.90
N ASN A 57 -1.98 -14.39 -15.87
CA ASN A 57 -1.88 -13.91 -14.50
C ASN A 57 -0.47 -14.10 -13.91
N LEU A 58 0.24 -15.14 -14.32
CA LEU A 58 1.63 -15.39 -13.90
C LEU A 58 2.60 -14.41 -14.57
N GLU A 59 2.49 -14.20 -15.87
CA GLU A 59 3.34 -13.24 -16.61
C GLU A 59 3.14 -11.79 -16.15
N SER A 60 1.94 -11.45 -15.69
CA SER A 60 1.61 -10.11 -15.18
C SER A 60 1.97 -9.92 -13.70
N GLY A 61 2.49 -10.94 -13.02
CA GLY A 61 2.82 -10.89 -11.59
C GLY A 61 1.61 -10.79 -10.64
N LEU A 62 0.38 -10.96 -11.15
CA LEU A 62 -0.87 -10.83 -10.37
C LEU A 62 -1.12 -12.00 -9.43
N ARG A 63 -0.47 -13.15 -9.66
CA ARG A 63 -0.55 -14.34 -8.81
C ARG A 63 0.80 -15.05 -8.74
N ASN A 64 1.17 -15.54 -7.55
CA ASN A 64 2.33 -16.40 -7.39
C ASN A 64 2.05 -17.82 -7.93
N PRO A 65 3.02 -18.45 -8.63
CA PRO A 65 2.87 -19.82 -9.10
C PRO A 65 2.72 -20.79 -7.93
N SER A 66 1.74 -21.70 -8.05
CA SER A 66 1.70 -22.87 -7.17
C SER A 66 2.85 -23.82 -7.52
N PRO A 67 3.32 -24.66 -6.58
CA PRO A 67 4.39 -25.63 -6.87
C PRO A 67 4.07 -26.54 -8.06
N ALA A 68 2.80 -26.94 -8.21
CA ALA A 68 2.34 -27.76 -9.32
C ALA A 68 2.43 -27.02 -10.66
N VAL A 69 2.05 -25.73 -10.69
CA VAL A 69 2.12 -24.92 -11.92
C VAL A 69 3.56 -24.54 -12.28
N ALA A 70 4.40 -24.27 -11.27
CA ALA A 70 5.83 -24.04 -11.50
C ALA A 70 6.51 -25.27 -12.10
N ALA A 71 6.25 -26.47 -11.56
CA ALA A 71 6.77 -27.73 -12.09
C ALA A 71 6.26 -28.03 -13.50
N ALA A 72 4.99 -27.73 -13.79
CA ALA A 72 4.43 -27.92 -15.12
C ALA A 72 5.04 -26.97 -16.16
N CYS A 73 5.27 -25.71 -15.79
CA CYS A 73 6.01 -24.76 -16.62
C CYS A 73 7.47 -25.19 -16.80
N ASP A 74 8.14 -25.63 -15.74
CA ASP A 74 9.52 -26.12 -15.79
C ASP A 74 9.68 -27.29 -16.77
N ALA A 75 8.81 -28.29 -16.67
CA ALA A 75 8.76 -29.42 -17.59
C ALA A 75 8.42 -28.99 -19.02
N ALA A 76 7.48 -28.05 -19.21
CA ALA A 76 7.13 -27.53 -20.52
C ALA A 76 8.28 -26.76 -21.19
N PHE A 77 9.12 -26.11 -20.38
CA PHE A 77 10.28 -25.37 -20.87
C PHE A 77 11.59 -26.17 -20.87
N GLY A 78 11.63 -27.35 -20.24
CA GLY A 78 12.88 -28.11 -20.06
C GLY A 78 13.91 -27.29 -19.28
N ALA A 79 13.48 -26.68 -18.18
CA ALA A 79 14.29 -25.75 -17.39
C ALA A 79 15.04 -26.42 -16.24
N ASP A 80 15.08 -27.76 -16.19
CA ASP A 80 15.84 -28.57 -15.23
C ASP A 80 15.67 -28.17 -13.75
N GLY A 81 14.45 -27.76 -13.38
CA GLY A 81 14.10 -27.32 -12.03
C GLY A 81 14.39 -25.85 -11.75
N GLU A 82 15.05 -25.10 -12.64
CA GLU A 82 15.38 -23.69 -12.44
C GLU A 82 14.11 -22.82 -12.29
N LEU A 83 13.00 -23.13 -12.99
CA LEU A 83 11.72 -22.42 -12.82
C LEU A 83 11.02 -22.81 -11.51
N VAL A 84 11.21 -24.04 -11.04
CA VAL A 84 10.74 -24.49 -9.71
C VAL A 84 11.51 -23.79 -8.59
N GLU A 85 12.83 -23.66 -8.73
CA GLU A 85 13.68 -22.94 -7.78
C GLU A 85 13.37 -21.44 -7.75
N LEU A 86 13.12 -20.83 -8.91
CA LEU A 86 12.73 -19.42 -9.02
C LEU A 86 11.36 -19.19 -8.37
N ALA A 87 10.38 -20.06 -8.62
CA ALA A 87 9.08 -20.04 -7.93
C ALA A 87 9.23 -20.28 -6.42
N GLY A 88 10.15 -21.16 -6.02
CA GLY A 88 10.50 -21.45 -4.63
C GLY A 88 11.20 -20.30 -3.92
N SER A 89 11.98 -19.49 -4.65
CA SER A 89 12.66 -18.29 -4.16
C SER A 89 11.68 -17.13 -4.03
N GLY A 90 10.75 -16.96 -4.97
CA GLY A 90 9.62 -16.04 -4.82
C GLY A 90 8.69 -16.45 -3.67
N ARG A 91 8.44 -17.76 -3.50
CA ARG A 91 7.68 -18.29 -2.36
C ARG A 91 8.44 -18.26 -1.03
N ARG A 92 9.77 -18.29 -1.04
CA ARG A 92 10.61 -18.01 0.14
C ARG A 92 10.60 -16.53 0.44
N GLY A 93 10.61 -15.64 -0.56
CA GLY A 93 10.36 -14.21 -0.38
C GLY A 93 8.92 -13.87 0.05
N THR A 94 7.95 -14.78 -0.08
CA THR A 94 6.59 -14.63 0.49
C THR A 94 6.28 -15.54 1.68
N ARG A 95 7.18 -16.48 2.02
CA ARG A 95 7.13 -17.27 3.27
C ARG A 95 8.06 -16.68 4.32
N ASP A 96 8.99 -15.84 3.87
CA ASP A 96 9.56 -14.74 4.59
C ASP A 96 8.60 -13.55 4.51
N ASP A 97 7.39 -13.75 5.04
CA ASP A 97 6.60 -12.68 5.67
C ASP A 97 7.26 -12.27 7.01
N SER A 98 8.48 -12.74 7.29
CA SER A 98 9.30 -12.23 8.36
C SER A 98 9.95 -10.94 7.88
N VAL A 99 9.21 -9.86 8.17
CA VAL A 99 9.69 -8.48 8.11
C VAL A 99 10.00 -8.02 6.68
N VAL A 100 8.94 -7.74 5.91
CA VAL A 100 9.00 -6.46 5.20
C VAL A 100 9.28 -5.45 6.30
N ASP A 101 10.48 -4.87 6.31
CA ASP A 101 10.82 -3.84 7.27
C ASP A 101 9.67 -2.83 7.22
N SER A 102 8.94 -2.76 8.34
CA SER A 102 7.73 -1.96 8.43
C SER A 102 8.10 -0.51 8.19
N GLY A 103 9.34 -0.14 8.55
CA GLY A 103 9.96 1.14 8.30
C GLY A 103 9.83 1.59 6.84
N PRO A 104 10.41 0.89 5.84
CA PRO A 104 10.29 1.21 4.43
C PRO A 104 8.87 1.38 3.90
N VAL A 105 7.92 0.54 4.32
CA VAL A 105 6.51 0.64 3.86
C VAL A 105 5.82 1.85 4.48
N ILE A 106 5.96 2.02 5.79
CA ILE A 106 5.38 3.16 6.53
C ILE A 106 6.00 4.47 6.02
N ALA A 107 7.33 4.55 5.93
CA ALA A 107 8.04 5.70 5.37
C ALA A 107 7.65 5.97 3.91
N GLY A 108 7.39 4.91 3.13
CA GLY A 108 6.84 5.01 1.77
C GLY A 108 5.49 5.72 1.75
N TYR A 109 4.54 5.25 2.57
CA TYR A 109 3.21 5.86 2.66
C TYR A 109 3.21 7.24 3.31
N GLU A 110 4.13 7.54 4.23
CA GLU A 110 4.34 8.89 4.77
C GLU A 110 4.79 9.86 3.68
N ARG A 111 5.73 9.44 2.82
CA ARG A 111 6.13 10.23 1.65
C ARG A 111 4.96 10.45 0.70
N VAL A 112 4.19 9.41 0.41
CA VAL A 112 2.97 9.51 -0.42
C VAL A 112 1.96 10.47 0.20
N LEU A 113 1.77 10.48 1.52
CA LEU A 113 0.91 11.46 2.18
C LEU A 113 1.42 12.89 1.96
N GLY A 114 2.74 13.11 2.05
CA GLY A 114 3.38 14.39 1.72
C GLY A 114 3.09 14.85 0.29
N GLU A 115 3.26 13.95 -0.69
CA GLU A 115 2.99 14.23 -2.10
C GLU A 115 1.51 14.55 -2.35
N LEU A 116 0.59 13.76 -1.77
CA LEU A 116 -0.84 14.00 -1.87
C LEU A 116 -1.22 15.35 -1.25
N LYS A 117 -0.62 15.73 -0.11
CA LYS A 117 -0.78 17.07 0.48
C LYS A 117 -0.22 18.17 -0.44
N GLY A 118 0.87 17.91 -1.17
CA GLY A 118 1.39 18.80 -2.20
C GLY A 118 0.40 19.03 -3.34
N ILE A 119 -0.07 17.95 -3.95
CA ILE A 119 -1.03 17.96 -5.07
C ILE A 119 -2.35 18.59 -4.64
N GLY A 120 -2.91 18.21 -3.49
CA GLY A 120 -4.18 18.73 -3.01
C GLY A 120 -4.14 20.24 -2.77
N ARG A 121 -3.00 20.78 -2.28
CA ARG A 121 -2.84 22.24 -2.12
C ARG A 121 -2.79 22.99 -3.45
N SER A 122 -2.26 22.40 -4.52
CA SER A 122 -2.14 23.06 -5.84
C SER A 122 -3.32 22.81 -6.78
N THR A 123 -4.06 21.72 -6.58
CA THR A 123 -5.13 21.28 -7.51
C THR A 123 -6.52 21.18 -6.85
N GLY A 124 -6.57 21.15 -5.51
CA GLY A 124 -7.79 20.99 -4.72
C GLY A 124 -8.19 19.53 -4.42
N PRO A 125 -9.24 19.32 -3.61
CA PRO A 125 -9.60 18.01 -3.04
C PRO A 125 -9.92 16.90 -4.07
N ARG A 126 -10.49 17.28 -5.22
CA ARG A 126 -11.02 16.34 -6.22
C ARG A 126 -9.94 15.41 -6.80
N PHE A 127 -8.70 15.89 -6.93
CA PHE A 127 -7.64 15.15 -7.59
C PHE A 127 -6.94 14.12 -6.68
N VAL A 128 -7.11 14.24 -5.37
CA VAL A 128 -6.42 13.38 -4.39
C VAL A 128 -7.35 12.38 -3.70
N THR A 129 -8.67 12.61 -3.76
CA THR A 129 -9.67 11.86 -2.97
C THR A 129 -9.64 10.35 -3.24
N ALA A 130 -9.58 9.91 -4.50
CA ALA A 130 -9.60 8.48 -4.83
C ALA A 130 -8.35 7.75 -4.32
N SER A 131 -7.17 8.38 -4.50
CA SER A 131 -5.89 7.85 -4.02
C SER A 131 -5.87 7.73 -2.50
N ILE A 132 -6.29 8.78 -1.80
CA ILE A 132 -6.38 8.78 -0.34
C ILE A 132 -7.31 7.66 0.16
N LYS A 133 -8.50 7.51 -0.42
CA LYS A 133 -9.46 6.45 -0.03
C LYS A 133 -8.90 5.05 -0.26
N SER A 134 -8.19 4.84 -1.37
CA SER A 134 -7.54 3.55 -1.65
C SER A 134 -6.47 3.23 -0.60
N ILE A 135 -5.62 4.20 -0.26
CA ILE A 135 -4.56 4.04 0.74
C ILE A 135 -5.15 3.79 2.13
N ILE A 136 -6.18 4.54 2.54
CA ILE A 136 -6.87 4.31 3.81
C ILE A 136 -7.40 2.87 3.91
N ARG A 137 -8.00 2.35 2.83
CA ARG A 137 -8.46 0.95 2.80
C ARG A 137 -7.32 -0.04 2.99
N ILE A 138 -6.17 0.21 2.34
CA ILE A 138 -4.97 -0.62 2.50
C ILE A 138 -4.47 -0.57 3.95
N LEU A 139 -4.27 0.64 4.50
CA LEU A 139 -3.76 0.80 5.87
C LEU A 139 -4.69 0.19 6.92
N THR A 140 -6.00 0.37 6.76
CA THR A 140 -6.98 -0.20 7.70
C THR A 140 -7.03 -1.73 7.61
N ASP A 141 -6.96 -2.32 6.42
CA ASP A 141 -6.90 -3.78 6.25
C ASP A 141 -5.60 -4.35 6.86
N SER A 142 -4.46 -3.72 6.60
CA SER A 142 -3.18 -4.09 7.20
C SER A 142 -3.17 -3.95 8.72
N GLY A 143 -3.71 -2.85 9.26
CA GLY A 143 -3.76 -2.58 10.70
C GLY A 143 -4.67 -3.54 11.48
N GLN A 144 -5.64 -4.18 10.83
CA GLN A 144 -6.45 -5.25 11.44
C GLN A 144 -5.69 -6.57 11.55
N ARG A 145 -4.71 -6.82 10.68
CA ARG A 145 -3.95 -8.09 10.62
C ARG A 145 -2.59 -8.01 11.32
N ALA A 146 -2.02 -6.82 11.41
CA ALA A 146 -0.74 -6.58 12.06
C ALA A 146 -0.82 -6.81 13.58
N VAL A 147 0.33 -7.11 14.19
CA VAL A 147 0.50 -7.26 15.65
C VAL A 147 1.70 -6.45 16.13
N GLY A 148 1.77 -6.19 17.44
CA GLY A 148 2.92 -5.50 18.05
C GLY A 148 3.10 -4.05 17.57
N GLU A 149 4.35 -3.60 17.51
CA GLU A 149 4.75 -2.22 17.16
C GLU A 149 4.28 -1.81 15.75
N GLN A 150 4.45 -2.70 14.77
CA GLN A 150 3.99 -2.47 13.39
C GLN A 150 2.49 -2.13 13.33
N ARG A 151 1.66 -2.79 14.15
CA ARG A 151 0.22 -2.49 14.23
C ARG A 151 0.00 -1.05 14.66
N ALA A 152 0.71 -0.60 15.69
CA ALA A 152 0.57 0.76 16.22
C ALA A 152 0.98 1.79 15.15
N GLU A 153 2.11 1.59 14.48
CA GLU A 153 2.59 2.50 13.45
C GLU A 153 1.63 2.61 12.24
N ILE A 154 1.03 1.49 11.81
CA ILE A 154 0.03 1.50 10.74
C ILE A 154 -1.20 2.31 11.15
N TRP A 155 -1.67 2.18 12.40
CA TRP A 155 -2.82 2.95 12.90
C TRP A 155 -2.50 4.44 13.06
N LEU A 156 -1.29 4.79 13.49
CA LEU A 156 -0.81 6.18 13.48
C LEU A 156 -0.79 6.75 12.06
N LEU A 157 -0.33 5.98 11.08
CA LEU A 157 -0.34 6.43 9.69
C LEU A 157 -1.76 6.59 9.15
N ALA A 158 -2.65 5.62 9.41
CA ALA A 158 -4.06 5.71 9.04
C ALA A 158 -4.72 6.95 9.67
N SER A 159 -4.37 7.29 10.91
CA SER A 159 -4.82 8.51 11.59
C SER A 159 -4.39 9.78 10.84
N LYS A 160 -3.11 9.88 10.42
CA LYS A 160 -2.62 11.01 9.62
C LYS A 160 -3.35 11.15 8.27
N PHE A 161 -3.66 10.04 7.62
CA PHE A 161 -4.46 10.03 6.39
C PHE A 161 -5.92 10.46 6.66
N ALA A 162 -6.53 9.99 7.73
CA ALA A 162 -7.89 10.40 8.12
C ALA A 162 -7.96 11.89 8.42
N GLU A 163 -6.99 12.43 9.16
CA GLU A 163 -6.93 13.87 9.47
C GLU A 163 -6.90 14.69 8.17
N TYR A 164 -6.01 14.34 7.24
CA TYR A 164 -5.92 15.01 5.95
C TYR A 164 -7.20 14.88 5.12
N THR A 165 -7.82 13.70 5.10
CA THR A 165 -9.11 13.48 4.41
C THR A 165 -10.21 14.37 4.99
N GLY A 166 -10.21 14.58 6.31
CA GLY A 166 -11.12 15.51 6.96
C GLY A 166 -10.91 16.96 6.54
N TRP A 167 -9.66 17.39 6.29
CA TRP A 167 -9.37 18.71 5.72
C TRP A 167 -9.91 18.84 4.30
N MET A 168 -9.68 17.83 3.46
CA MET A 168 -10.19 17.79 2.08
C MET A 168 -11.72 17.81 2.01
N ALA A 169 -12.39 17.08 2.91
CA ALA A 169 -13.85 17.11 3.02
C ALA A 169 -14.36 18.51 3.42
N GLN A 170 -13.65 19.21 4.32
CA GLN A 170 -14.02 20.57 4.72
C GLN A 170 -13.84 21.57 3.57
N GLU A 171 -12.72 21.51 2.84
CA GLU A 171 -12.47 22.35 1.66
C GLU A 171 -13.49 22.10 0.54
N ALA A 172 -13.98 20.86 0.42
CA ALA A 172 -15.08 20.51 -0.49
C ALA A 172 -16.48 20.95 0.03
N GLY A 173 -16.56 21.64 1.18
CA GLY A 173 -17.81 22.10 1.77
C GLY A 173 -18.61 21.02 2.52
N ASN A 174 -18.07 19.81 2.69
CA ASN A 174 -18.74 18.70 3.35
C ASN A 174 -18.34 18.60 4.84
N SER A 175 -18.91 19.48 5.68
CA SER A 175 -18.61 19.50 7.12
C SER A 175 -18.98 18.21 7.85
N ALA A 176 -20.01 17.47 7.38
CA ALA A 176 -20.42 16.21 8.00
C ALA A 176 -19.36 15.12 7.79
N GLU A 177 -18.82 15.02 6.57
CA GLU A 177 -17.71 14.11 6.27
C GLU A 177 -16.41 14.55 6.97
N ALA A 178 -16.14 15.86 7.07
CA ALA A 178 -15.01 16.37 7.82
C ALA A 178 -15.04 15.95 9.31
N LEU A 179 -16.21 15.99 9.96
CA LEU A 179 -16.39 15.52 11.34
C LEU A 179 -16.20 14.00 11.47
N ARG A 180 -16.73 13.22 10.52
CA ARG A 180 -16.54 11.76 10.51
C ARG A 180 -15.06 11.39 10.44
N TRP A 181 -14.32 11.99 9.51
CA TRP A 181 -12.88 11.77 9.38
C TRP A 181 -12.08 12.25 10.59
N THR A 182 -12.47 13.38 11.19
CA THR A 182 -11.87 13.86 12.44
C THR A 182 -12.04 12.84 13.58
N ASN A 183 -13.21 12.24 13.72
CA ASN A 183 -13.44 11.19 14.72
C ASN A 183 -12.66 9.90 14.41
N LEU A 184 -12.55 9.52 13.13
CA LEU A 184 -11.73 8.37 12.73
C LEU A 184 -10.24 8.59 13.03
N ALA A 185 -9.71 9.79 12.81
CA ALA A 185 -8.34 10.14 13.16
C ALA A 185 -8.09 9.94 14.68
N VAL A 186 -9.02 10.35 15.54
CA VAL A 186 -8.91 10.10 16.99
C VAL A 186 -8.90 8.61 17.29
N ARG A 187 -9.84 7.85 16.73
CA ARG A 187 -9.94 6.41 16.97
C ARG A 187 -8.67 5.69 16.53
N TRP A 188 -8.19 5.96 15.32
CA TRP A 188 -6.99 5.33 14.78
C TRP A 188 -5.71 5.84 15.45
N GLY A 189 -5.68 7.09 15.92
CA GLY A 189 -4.58 7.61 16.74
C GLY A 189 -4.47 6.84 18.06
N ALA A 190 -5.61 6.62 18.74
CA ALA A 190 -5.67 5.81 19.95
C ALA A 190 -5.30 4.34 19.71
N ASP A 191 -5.75 3.74 18.61
CA ASP A 191 -5.33 2.38 18.21
C ASP A 191 -3.80 2.27 17.97
N GLY A 192 -3.15 3.40 17.66
CA GLY A 192 -1.71 3.56 17.50
C GLY A 192 -0.96 4.11 18.72
N GLY A 193 -1.64 4.35 19.85
CA GLY A 193 -1.02 4.85 21.09
C GLY A 193 -0.78 6.37 21.16
N ASP A 194 -1.32 7.16 20.22
CA ASP A 194 -1.23 8.62 20.24
C ASP A 194 -2.56 9.26 20.68
N GLU A 195 -2.62 9.63 21.96
CA GLU A 195 -3.77 10.33 22.55
C GLU A 195 -3.79 11.83 22.24
N THR A 196 -2.70 12.41 21.72
CA THR A 196 -2.64 13.85 21.39
C THR A 196 -3.57 14.22 20.25
N VAL A 197 -3.88 13.26 19.37
CA VAL A 197 -4.85 13.40 18.28
C VAL A 197 -6.24 13.76 18.82
N ALA A 198 -6.62 13.27 20.01
CA ALA A 198 -7.90 13.62 20.65
C ALA A 198 -7.97 15.11 21.02
N ALA A 199 -6.89 15.64 21.60
CA ALA A 199 -6.78 17.06 21.96
C ALA A 199 -6.82 17.96 20.71
N TYR A 200 -6.07 17.58 19.66
CA TYR A 200 -6.08 18.31 18.40
C TYR A 200 -7.44 18.24 17.69
N ALA A 201 -8.11 17.09 17.69
CA ALA A 201 -9.42 16.91 17.09
C ALA A 201 -10.50 17.82 17.70
N LEU A 202 -10.40 18.16 18.99
CA LEU A 202 -11.29 19.15 19.60
C LEU A 202 -11.10 20.55 18.97
N THR A 203 -9.86 20.95 18.66
CA THR A 203 -9.61 22.20 17.91
C THR A 203 -10.15 22.14 16.48
N ARG A 204 -10.12 20.96 15.84
CA ARG A 204 -10.73 20.72 14.52
C ARG A 204 -12.26 20.82 14.57
N LYS A 205 -12.90 20.23 15.58
CA LYS A 205 -14.35 20.33 15.81
C LYS A 205 -14.79 21.77 16.05
N ALA A 206 -14.02 22.52 16.84
CA ALA A 206 -14.25 23.95 17.04
C ALA A 206 -14.23 24.71 15.70
N PHE A 207 -13.22 24.43 14.85
CA PHE A 207 -13.10 25.07 13.55
C PHE A 207 -14.24 24.73 12.58
N ILE A 208 -14.67 23.47 12.54
CA ILE A 208 -15.80 23.04 11.72
C ILE A 208 -17.11 23.69 12.21
N ALA A 209 -17.31 23.79 13.52
CA ALA A 209 -18.47 24.47 14.10
C ALA A 209 -18.51 25.97 13.72
N GLN A 210 -17.35 26.66 13.74
CA GLN A 210 -17.24 28.05 13.27
C GLN A 210 -17.68 28.20 11.80
N HIS A 211 -17.26 27.28 10.92
CA HIS A 211 -17.64 27.31 9.50
C HIS A 211 -19.14 27.08 9.27
N ARG A 212 -19.82 26.45 10.22
CA ARG A 212 -21.26 26.20 10.19
C ARG A 212 -22.07 27.32 10.87
N GLY A 213 -21.41 28.35 11.42
CA GLY A 213 -22.06 29.40 12.20
C GLY A 213 -22.50 28.97 13.61
N ASP A 214 -22.09 27.78 14.07
CA ASP A 214 -22.42 27.30 15.42
C ASP A 214 -21.37 27.79 16.42
N THR A 215 -21.52 29.05 16.81
CA THR A 215 -20.57 29.74 17.68
C THR A 215 -20.52 29.15 19.08
N GLY A 216 -21.65 28.63 19.58
CA GLY A 216 -21.73 27.98 20.88
C GLY A 216 -20.90 26.69 20.93
N ALA A 217 -21.11 25.80 19.96
CA ALA A 217 -20.31 24.57 19.86
C ALA A 217 -18.83 24.87 19.59
N ALA A 218 -18.52 25.92 18.80
CA ALA A 218 -17.14 26.33 18.54
C ALA A 218 -16.38 26.68 19.83
N ILE A 219 -16.97 27.50 20.70
CA ILE A 219 -16.38 27.86 21.99
C ILE A 219 -16.29 26.62 22.88
N GLY A 220 -17.36 25.83 22.97
CA GLY A 220 -17.39 24.62 23.81
C GLY A 220 -16.29 23.61 23.45
N PHE A 221 -16.02 23.38 22.17
CA PHE A 221 -14.93 22.50 21.74
C PHE A 221 -13.55 23.12 21.96
N ALA A 222 -13.39 24.44 21.77
CA ALA A 222 -12.14 25.13 22.04
C ALA A 222 -11.76 25.02 23.53
N ASP A 223 -12.72 25.25 24.42
CA ASP A 223 -12.55 25.12 25.86
C ASP A 223 -12.16 23.70 26.28
N GLN A 224 -12.82 22.69 25.71
CA GLN A 224 -12.48 21.29 25.94
C GLN A 224 -11.05 20.99 25.47
N ALA A 225 -10.65 21.49 24.30
CA ALA A 225 -9.30 21.32 23.78
C ALA A 225 -8.24 21.94 24.70
N ALA A 226 -8.50 23.14 25.24
CA ALA A 226 -7.57 23.85 26.11
C ALA A 226 -7.35 23.13 27.45
N ARG A 227 -8.38 22.45 27.97
CA ARG A 227 -8.36 21.72 29.24
C ARG A 227 -7.94 20.24 29.10
N HIS A 228 -7.77 19.74 27.88
CA HIS A 228 -7.48 18.33 27.65
C HIS A 228 -6.08 17.97 28.21
N PRO A 229 -5.90 16.85 28.94
CA PRO A 229 -4.62 16.48 29.54
C PRO A 229 -3.46 16.36 28.53
N ALA A 230 -3.74 15.77 27.35
CA ALA A 230 -2.77 15.64 26.26
C ALA A 230 -2.52 16.93 25.45
N ALA A 231 -3.13 18.07 25.81
CA ALA A 231 -2.94 19.31 25.07
C ALA A 231 -1.54 19.89 25.31
N GLY A 232 -0.74 20.00 24.26
CA GLY A 232 0.52 20.77 24.28
C GLY A 232 0.30 22.28 24.11
N PRO A 233 1.36 23.11 24.20
CA PRO A 233 1.28 24.56 24.01
C PRO A 233 0.63 24.98 22.69
N VAL A 234 0.95 24.29 21.59
CA VAL A 234 0.39 24.57 20.25
C VAL A 234 -1.11 24.32 20.19
N ILE A 235 -1.57 23.19 20.76
CA ILE A 235 -3.01 22.85 20.81
C ILE A 235 -3.75 23.89 21.65
N ARG A 236 -3.20 24.29 22.80
CA ARG A 236 -3.77 25.35 23.65
C ARG A 236 -3.84 26.69 22.92
N ALA A 237 -2.81 27.07 22.17
CA ALA A 237 -2.82 28.31 21.37
C ALA A 237 -3.90 28.28 20.27
N HIS A 238 -4.04 27.16 19.56
CA HIS A 238 -5.12 26.99 18.58
C HIS A 238 -6.49 27.06 19.23
N ALA A 239 -6.68 26.41 20.38
CA ALA A 239 -7.90 26.47 21.15
C ALA A 239 -8.25 27.91 21.56
N ALA A 240 -7.29 28.63 22.16
CA ALA A 240 -7.48 30.03 22.56
C ALA A 240 -7.88 30.92 21.38
N ARG A 241 -7.23 30.78 20.22
CA ARG A 241 -7.61 31.51 19.00
C ARG A 241 -9.05 31.22 18.57
N ARG A 242 -9.49 29.97 18.65
CA ARG A 242 -10.86 29.57 18.28
C ARG A 242 -11.89 30.11 19.26
N ALA A 243 -11.62 30.06 20.56
CA ALA A 243 -12.48 30.66 21.57
C ALA A 243 -12.62 32.17 21.36
N ALA A 244 -11.51 32.90 21.17
CA ALA A 244 -11.51 34.34 20.92
C ALA A 244 -12.35 34.73 19.68
N LEU A 245 -12.16 34.01 18.57
CA LEU A 245 -12.97 34.22 17.36
C LEU A 245 -14.46 33.95 17.62
N GLY A 246 -14.79 32.89 18.36
CA GLY A 246 -16.17 32.60 18.73
C GLY A 246 -16.80 33.69 19.60
N HIS A 247 -16.06 34.22 20.56
CA HIS A 247 -16.56 35.32 21.40
C HIS A 247 -16.76 36.62 20.59
N ALA A 248 -15.85 36.95 19.68
CA ALA A 248 -16.00 38.09 18.78
C ALA A 248 -17.29 37.99 17.95
N SER A 249 -17.53 36.84 17.32
CA SER A 249 -18.76 36.61 16.53
C SER A 249 -20.07 36.64 17.35
N ARG A 250 -20.02 36.51 18.69
CA ARG A 250 -21.19 36.71 19.57
C ARG A 250 -21.39 38.17 19.97
N GLY A 251 -20.33 38.98 19.96
CA GLY A 251 -20.39 40.41 20.29
C GLY A 251 -20.77 41.28 19.10
N ASP A 252 -20.63 40.78 17.87
CA ASP A 252 -20.95 41.46 16.61
C ASP A 252 -22.39 41.16 16.09
N ALA A 253 -23.24 40.51 16.90
CA ALA A 253 -24.62 40.14 16.57
C ALA A 253 -25.61 40.78 17.55
#